data_AF-A0A0G4ME21-F1
#
_entry.id   AF-A0A0G4ME21-F1
#
_cell.length_a   1.000
_cell.length_b   1.000
_cell.length_c   1.000
_cell.angle_alpha   90.00
_cell.angle_beta   90.00
_cell.angle_gamma   90.00
#
_symmetry.space_group_name_H-M   'P 1'
#
loop_
_entity.id
_entity.type
_entity.pdbx_description
1 polymer ?
#
loop_
_entity_poly.entity_id
_entity_poly.type
_entity_poly.pdbx_seq_one_letter_code
_entity_poly.pdbx_strand_id
1 'polypeptide(L)'
;MPDPALGDYNILGIRNDICFDRFGRYGPYGLGYSAQEGGTGEGLDTERSGSEVVWSKTGKIDYTNVDWGDAQERCVARNQHRFVNETDEVRDPTLGPAKGIQKLERTAVLVRTYVGFRWTQHVILNFRAMIAELALKSGGEYTLHFLLHVKN
;
A
#
# COMPACT_ATOMS: atom_id res chain seq x y z
N MET A 1 15.93 -9.26 -11.01
CA MET A 1 15.28 -9.71 -9.75
C MET A 1 14.36 -10.88 -10.11
N PRO A 2 14.15 -11.90 -9.27
CA PRO A 2 13.12 -12.92 -9.54
C PRO A 2 11.75 -12.27 -9.69
N ASP A 3 10.88 -12.92 -10.48
CA ASP A 3 9.52 -12.45 -10.67
C ASP A 3 8.79 -12.38 -9.31
N PRO A 4 8.01 -11.32 -9.07
CA PRO A 4 7.30 -11.18 -7.82
C PRO A 4 6.27 -12.30 -7.67
N ALA A 5 6.20 -12.93 -6.50
CA ALA A 5 5.17 -13.94 -6.21
C ALA A 5 3.75 -13.36 -6.27
N LEU A 6 3.60 -12.05 -6.03
CA LEU A 6 2.36 -11.29 -6.10
C LEU A 6 2.65 -9.88 -6.62
N GLY A 7 1.80 -9.39 -7.51
CA GLY A 7 1.88 -8.03 -8.08
C GLY A 7 2.76 -7.93 -9.32
N ASP A 8 2.94 -6.71 -9.81
CA ASP A 8 3.75 -6.41 -10.99
C ASP A 8 4.51 -5.08 -10.78
N TYR A 9 5.82 -5.09 -10.99
CA TYR A 9 6.65 -3.90 -10.79
C TYR A 9 6.36 -2.79 -11.79
N ASN A 10 6.06 -3.13 -13.05
CA ASN A 10 5.81 -2.16 -14.11
C ASN A 10 4.49 -1.43 -13.87
N ILE A 11 3.43 -2.16 -13.51
CA ILE A 11 2.11 -1.59 -13.20
C ILE A 11 2.19 -0.63 -12.00
N LEU A 12 2.97 -0.97 -10.98
CA LEU A 12 3.09 -0.16 -9.75
C LEU A 12 4.16 0.93 -9.83
N GLY A 13 4.82 1.10 -10.99
CA GLY A 13 5.93 2.04 -11.16
C GLY A 13 7.06 1.80 -10.16
N ILE A 14 7.30 0.54 -9.80
CA ILE A 14 8.37 0.12 -8.90
C ILE A 14 9.58 -0.26 -9.74
N ARG A 15 10.75 0.21 -9.33
CA ARG A 15 12.02 -0.16 -9.96
C ARG A 15 12.31 -1.66 -9.76
N ASN A 16 12.53 -2.37 -10.86
CA ASN A 16 12.92 -3.78 -10.89
C ASN A 16 14.42 -4.00 -11.14
N ASP A 17 15.18 -2.91 -11.30
CA ASP A 17 16.59 -2.87 -11.65
C ASP A 17 17.51 -2.76 -10.42
N ILE A 18 16.94 -2.74 -9.21
CA ILE A 18 17.68 -2.68 -7.95
C ILE A 18 17.30 -3.86 -7.06
N CYS A 19 18.27 -4.47 -6.40
CA CYS A 19 18.00 -5.48 -5.38
C CYS A 19 17.55 -4.80 -4.08
N PHE A 20 16.38 -5.17 -3.58
CA PHE A 20 15.95 -4.78 -2.23
C PHE A 20 16.40 -5.84 -1.24
N ASP A 21 17.03 -5.39 -0.16
CA ASP A 21 17.13 -6.20 1.06
C ASP A 21 15.87 -6.01 1.92
N ARG A 22 15.80 -6.72 3.04
CA ARG A 22 14.63 -6.64 3.95
C ARG A 22 14.40 -5.22 4.46
N PHE A 23 15.45 -4.43 4.73
CA PHE A 23 15.31 -3.07 5.25
C PHE A 23 14.92 -2.08 4.15
N GLY A 24 15.47 -2.20 2.95
CA GLY A 24 15.05 -1.44 1.79
C GLY A 24 13.60 -1.73 1.40
N ARG A 25 13.12 -2.97 1.58
CA ARG A 25 11.73 -3.36 1.30
C ARG A 25 10.75 -2.95 2.39
N TYR A 26 11.04 -3.29 3.65
CA TYR A 26 10.08 -3.18 4.77
C TYR A 26 10.46 -2.13 5.82
N GLY A 27 11.66 -1.56 5.75
CA GLY A 27 12.10 -0.48 6.64
C GLY A 27 11.16 0.72 6.62
N PRO A 28 10.67 1.19 5.45
CA PRO A 28 9.67 2.25 5.41
C PRO A 28 8.37 1.90 6.14
N TYR A 29 8.06 0.62 6.34
CA TYR A 29 6.79 0.13 6.89
C TYR A 29 6.88 -0.35 8.35
N GLY A 30 8.02 -0.16 9.02
CA GLY A 30 8.17 -0.46 10.44
C GLY A 30 9.22 -1.51 10.80
N LEU A 31 9.93 -2.10 9.82
CA LEU A 31 11.02 -3.03 10.10
C LEU A 31 12.24 -2.27 10.62
N GLY A 32 12.99 -2.83 11.58
CA GLY A 32 14.31 -2.33 11.97
C GLY A 32 14.34 -1.30 13.09
N TYR A 33 13.18 -0.98 13.68
CA TYR A 33 13.07 -0.13 14.85
C TYR A 33 11.97 -0.62 15.81
N SER A 34 12.06 -0.17 17.07
CA SER A 34 11.25 -0.73 18.15
C SER A 34 9.76 -0.37 18.01
N ALA A 35 8.90 -1.14 18.68
CA ALA A 35 7.48 -0.80 18.77
C ALA A 35 7.24 0.54 19.49
N GLN A 36 8.11 0.94 20.43
CA GLN A 36 8.04 2.25 21.08
C GLN A 36 8.37 3.41 20.14
N GLU A 37 9.20 3.15 19.13
CA GLU A 37 9.48 4.08 18.03
C GLU A 37 8.44 3.94 16.89
N GLY A 38 7.39 3.13 17.09
CA GLY A 38 6.28 2.91 16.17
C GLY A 38 6.54 1.90 15.03
N GLY A 39 7.64 1.17 15.13
CA GLY A 39 7.96 0.03 14.27
C GLY A 39 7.25 -1.24 14.71
N THR A 40 7.76 -2.39 14.28
CA THR A 40 7.26 -3.70 14.72
C THR A 40 8.15 -4.39 15.75
N GLY A 41 9.35 -3.85 16.01
CA GLY A 41 10.37 -4.50 16.82
C GLY A 41 11.10 -5.65 16.10
N GLU A 42 10.71 -5.98 14.87
CA GLU A 42 11.35 -7.02 14.06
C GLU A 42 12.62 -6.51 13.39
N GLY A 43 13.58 -7.42 13.18
CA GLY A 43 14.85 -7.12 12.49
C GLY A 43 15.89 -6.40 13.35
N LEU A 44 15.65 -6.23 14.65
CA LEU A 44 16.59 -5.63 15.61
C LEU A 44 17.76 -6.55 15.96
N ASP A 45 17.54 -7.86 15.90
CA ASP A 45 18.48 -8.94 16.21
C ASP A 45 19.17 -9.52 14.96
N THR A 46 19.00 -8.87 13.80
CA THR A 46 19.55 -9.30 12.52
C THR A 46 20.64 -8.35 12.02
N GLU A 47 21.51 -8.84 11.12
CA GLU A 47 22.46 -7.98 10.41
C GLU A 47 21.71 -6.87 9.69
N ARG A 48 22.13 -5.62 9.93
CA ARG A 48 21.42 -4.40 9.52
C ARG A 48 22.36 -3.24 9.17
N SER A 49 23.65 -3.49 9.03
CA SER A 49 24.63 -2.46 8.65
C SER A 49 24.21 -1.74 7.37
N GLY A 50 24.18 -0.40 7.41
CA GLY A 50 23.75 0.43 6.28
C GLY A 50 22.23 0.64 6.19
N SER A 51 21.42 -0.08 6.98
CA SER A 51 19.96 0.07 6.95
C SER A 51 19.48 1.43 7.45
N GLU A 52 20.28 2.12 8.27
CA GLU A 52 19.98 3.45 8.80
C GLU A 52 19.72 4.49 7.69
N VAL A 53 20.31 4.28 6.50
CA VAL A 53 20.11 5.15 5.34
C VAL A 53 18.66 5.14 4.88
N VAL A 54 17.92 4.03 5.07
CA VAL A 54 16.50 3.90 4.69
C VAL A 54 15.66 4.99 5.37
N TRP A 55 15.94 5.26 6.64
CA TRP A 55 15.18 6.24 7.44
C TRP A 55 15.82 7.64 7.45
N SER A 56 16.99 7.81 6.83
CA SER A 56 17.75 9.07 6.90
C SER A 56 16.99 10.30 6.38
N LYS A 57 16.13 10.13 5.38
CA LYS A 57 15.37 11.23 4.76
C LYS A 57 13.96 11.36 5.31
N THR A 58 13.24 10.24 5.45
CA THR A 58 11.82 10.24 5.85
C THR A 58 11.62 10.15 7.36
N GLY A 59 12.66 9.77 8.11
CA GLY A 59 12.53 9.37 9.50
C GLY A 59 11.88 8.00 9.67
N LYS A 60 11.76 7.59 10.93
CA LYS A 60 10.93 6.46 11.37
C LYS A 60 9.49 6.93 11.50
N ILE A 61 8.54 6.17 10.97
CA ILE A 61 7.12 6.51 10.99
C ILE A 61 6.46 5.78 12.15
N ASP A 62 5.70 6.49 12.97
CA ASP A 62 4.92 5.85 14.02
C ASP A 62 3.62 5.26 13.47
N TYR A 63 3.57 3.94 13.39
CA TYR A 63 2.41 3.20 12.90
C TYR A 63 1.47 2.69 14.00
N THR A 64 1.72 3.01 15.27
CA THR A 64 0.99 2.45 16.41
C THR A 64 -0.50 2.80 16.39
N ASN A 65 -0.80 4.05 15.99
CA ASN A 65 -2.16 4.60 16.03
C ASN A 65 -2.67 5.02 14.64
N VAL A 66 -2.17 4.38 13.58
CA VAL A 66 -2.60 4.68 12.21
C VAL A 66 -3.91 3.96 11.91
N ASP A 67 -4.95 4.74 11.64
CA ASP A 67 -6.18 4.24 11.05
C ASP A 67 -6.01 4.12 9.52
N TRP A 68 -5.82 2.89 9.06
CA TRP A 68 -5.62 2.58 7.65
C TRP A 68 -6.90 2.67 6.82
N GLY A 69 -8.08 2.59 7.44
CA GLY A 69 -9.35 2.80 6.77
C GLY A 69 -9.51 4.28 6.41
N ASP A 70 -9.41 5.14 7.42
CA ASP A 70 -9.45 6.60 7.24
C ASP A 70 -8.36 7.10 6.28
N ALA A 71 -7.14 6.57 6.38
CA ALA A 71 -6.05 6.97 5.48
C ALA A 71 -6.38 6.70 4.00
N GLN A 72 -7.00 5.56 3.69
CA GLN A 72 -7.43 5.24 2.33
C GLN A 72 -8.58 6.14 1.88
N GLU A 73 -9.58 6.36 2.74
CA GLU A 73 -10.73 7.22 2.43
C GLU A 73 -10.31 8.66 2.14
N ARG A 74 -9.45 9.25 2.98
CA ARG A 74 -8.91 10.60 2.76
C ARG A 74 -8.06 10.68 1.49
N CYS A 75 -7.30 9.63 1.19
CA CYS A 75 -6.51 9.56 -0.04
C CYS A 75 -7.43 9.62 -1.28
N VAL A 76 -8.48 8.80 -1.31
CA VAL A 76 -9.46 8.79 -2.40
C VAL A 76 -10.17 10.13 -2.48
N ALA A 77 -10.65 10.67 -1.36
CA ALA A 77 -11.34 11.96 -1.29
C ALA A 77 -10.51 13.09 -1.93
N ARG A 78 -9.21 13.15 -1.61
CA ARG A 78 -8.29 14.15 -2.16
C ARG A 78 -8.06 13.98 -3.68
N ASN A 79 -8.20 12.76 -4.17
CA ASN A 79 -7.93 12.37 -5.55
C ASN A 79 -9.18 12.12 -6.40
N GLN A 80 -10.39 12.43 -5.89
CA GLN A 80 -11.67 12.15 -6.57
C GLN A 80 -11.74 12.67 -8.01
N HIS A 81 -11.10 13.81 -8.29
CA HIS A 81 -11.04 14.42 -9.62
C HIS A 81 -10.39 13.52 -10.70
N ARG A 82 -9.66 12.46 -10.29
CA ARG A 82 -8.99 11.51 -11.19
C ARG A 82 -9.90 10.37 -11.65
N PHE A 83 -11.02 10.12 -10.96
CA PHE A 83 -11.83 8.91 -11.15
C PHE A 83 -13.12 9.19 -11.92
N VAL A 84 -13.60 8.15 -12.61
CA VAL A 84 -14.91 8.16 -13.28
C VAL A 84 -16.00 8.23 -12.19
N ASN A 85 -16.95 9.16 -12.34
CA ASN A 85 -18.14 9.22 -11.50
C ASN A 85 -19.36 8.74 -12.31
N GLU A 86 -20.44 8.35 -11.63
CA GLU A 86 -21.70 7.92 -12.27
C GLU A 86 -22.25 8.94 -13.29
N THR A 87 -21.97 10.24 -13.08
CA THR A 87 -22.36 11.31 -14.00
C THR A 87 -21.51 11.40 -15.27
N ASP A 88 -20.30 10.83 -15.27
CA ASP A 88 -19.39 10.80 -16.42
C ASP A 88 -19.70 9.65 -17.38
N GLU A 89 -20.38 8.60 -16.91
CA GLU A 89 -20.81 7.47 -17.76
C GLU A 89 -21.93 7.86 -18.74
N VAL A 90 -22.66 8.95 -18.46
CA VAL A 90 -23.70 9.53 -19.34
C VAL A 90 -23.07 10.44 -20.41
N ARG A 91 -21.87 10.11 -20.89
CA ARG A 91 -21.23 10.83 -21.99
C ARG A 91 -21.68 10.23 -23.31
N ASP A 92 -22.50 10.97 -24.03
CA ASP A 92 -23.00 10.62 -25.36
C ASP A 92 -21.83 10.20 -26.29
N PRO A 93 -21.83 8.96 -26.83
CA PRO A 93 -20.79 8.45 -27.72
C PRO A 93 -20.57 9.27 -28.99
N THR A 94 -21.50 10.16 -29.35
CA THR A 94 -21.43 11.00 -30.55
C THR A 94 -20.61 12.29 -30.35
N LEU A 95 -20.40 12.70 -29.10
CA LEU A 95 -19.46 13.77 -28.77
C LEU A 95 -18.05 13.19 -28.75
N GLY A 96 -17.30 13.40 -29.85
CA GLY A 96 -15.90 13.02 -29.97
C GLY A 96 -15.06 13.42 -28.75
N PRO A 97 -13.88 12.81 -28.54
CA PRO A 97 -13.14 12.90 -27.29
C PRO A 97 -12.89 14.37 -26.95
N ALA A 98 -13.60 14.88 -25.94
CA ALA A 98 -13.24 16.16 -25.38
C ALA A 98 -11.79 16.05 -24.91
N LYS A 99 -10.98 17.06 -25.20
CA LYS A 99 -9.63 17.23 -24.62
C LYS A 99 -9.73 17.41 -23.10
N GLY A 100 -10.10 16.34 -22.40
CA GLY A 100 -10.20 16.23 -20.97
C GLY A 100 -9.26 15.14 -20.47
N ILE A 101 -8.87 15.24 -19.20
CA ILE A 101 -8.06 14.25 -18.51
C ILE A 101 -8.81 12.90 -18.59
N GLN A 102 -8.14 11.84 -19.05
CA GLN A 102 -8.69 10.49 -19.04
C GLN A 102 -8.91 10.09 -17.58
N LYS A 103 -10.17 9.94 -17.18
CA LYS A 103 -10.55 9.49 -15.84
C LYS A 103 -10.25 7.99 -15.69
N LEU A 104 -9.84 7.61 -14.49
CA LEU A 104 -9.41 6.25 -14.15
C LEU A 104 -10.53 5.48 -13.46
N GLU A 105 -10.54 4.16 -13.68
CA GLU A 105 -11.35 3.22 -12.91
C GLU A 105 -10.67 2.87 -11.59
N ARG A 106 -11.46 2.52 -10.57
CA ARG A 106 -10.96 2.10 -9.26
C ARG A 106 -11.11 0.58 -9.08
N THR A 107 -10.12 -0.03 -8.44
CA THR A 107 -10.07 -1.48 -8.20
C THR A 107 -10.10 -1.80 -6.71
N ALA A 108 -11.01 -2.68 -6.29
CA ALA A 108 -11.03 -3.21 -4.93
C ALA A 108 -10.18 -4.49 -4.82
N VAL A 109 -9.25 -4.51 -3.87
CA VAL A 109 -8.43 -5.69 -3.52
C VAL A 109 -8.99 -6.32 -2.25
N LEU A 110 -9.53 -7.53 -2.37
CA LEU A 110 -10.16 -8.26 -1.27
C LEU A 110 -9.18 -9.28 -0.68
N VAL A 111 -8.74 -9.02 0.56
CA VAL A 111 -7.91 -9.96 1.32
C VAL A 111 -8.83 -10.81 2.19
N ARG A 112 -8.91 -12.09 1.86
CA ARG A 112 -9.69 -13.06 2.64
C ARG A 112 -8.90 -13.50 3.87
N THR A 113 -9.48 -13.29 5.04
CA THR A 113 -8.97 -13.78 6.32
C THR A 113 -10.02 -14.67 6.98
N TYR A 114 -9.66 -15.33 8.09
CA TYR A 114 -10.56 -16.20 8.83
C TYR A 114 -10.43 -15.97 10.32
N VAL A 115 -11.46 -16.38 11.09
CA VAL A 115 -11.42 -16.30 12.55
C VAL A 115 -10.24 -17.11 13.09
N GLY A 116 -9.42 -16.48 13.93
CA GLY A 116 -8.19 -17.06 14.46
C GLY A 116 -6.96 -16.92 13.55
N PHE A 117 -7.07 -16.15 12.45
CA PHE A 117 -5.90 -15.79 11.64
C PHE A 117 -4.82 -15.12 12.50
N ARG A 118 -3.59 -15.61 12.40
CA ARG A 118 -2.45 -15.14 13.21
C ARG A 118 -1.84 -13.89 12.59
N TRP A 119 -2.03 -12.76 13.25
CA TRP A 119 -1.39 -11.49 12.92
C TRP A 119 0.03 -11.43 13.48
N THR A 120 0.99 -11.98 12.73
CA THR A 120 2.41 -11.81 13.07
C THR A 120 2.90 -10.41 12.67
N GLN A 121 4.01 -9.96 13.25
CA GLN A 121 4.60 -8.67 12.88
C GLN A 121 5.00 -8.60 11.40
N HIS A 122 5.47 -9.72 10.84
CA HIS A 122 5.77 -9.83 9.41
C HIS A 122 4.53 -9.68 8.53
N VAL A 123 3.39 -10.22 8.97
CA VAL A 123 2.11 -10.04 8.28
C VAL A 123 1.66 -8.57 8.35
N ILE A 124 1.82 -7.93 9.52
CA ILE A 124 1.52 -6.51 9.69
C ILE A 124 2.39 -5.67 8.74
N LEU A 125 3.70 -5.90 8.66
CA LEU A 125 4.60 -5.22 7.72
C LEU A 125 4.14 -5.35 6.27
N ASN A 126 3.73 -6.56 5.87
CA ASN A 126 3.23 -6.82 4.52
C ASN A 126 1.96 -6.01 4.22
N PHE A 127 0.99 -5.97 5.15
CA PHE A 127 -0.23 -5.20 4.92
C PHE A 127 0.00 -3.69 4.96
N ARG A 128 0.89 -3.19 5.83
CA ARG A 128 1.31 -1.79 5.81
C ARG A 128 1.92 -1.42 4.45
N ALA A 129 2.83 -2.25 3.94
CA ALA A 129 3.41 -2.07 2.60
C ALA A 129 2.34 -2.10 1.50
N MET A 130 1.44 -3.08 1.55
CA MET A 130 0.38 -3.24 0.56
C MET A 130 -0.56 -2.03 0.51
N ILE A 131 -1.01 -1.53 1.67
CA ILE A 131 -1.90 -0.36 1.72
C ILE A 131 -1.15 0.91 1.28
N ALA A 132 0.08 1.10 1.75
CA ALA A 132 0.88 2.28 1.39
C ALA A 132 1.20 2.33 -0.11
N GLU A 133 1.57 1.21 -0.73
CA GLU A 133 1.97 1.15 -2.14
C GLU A 133 0.78 1.08 -3.08
N LEU A 134 -0.20 0.21 -2.80
CA LEU A 134 -1.35 0.04 -3.68
C LEU A 134 -2.36 1.16 -3.51
N ALA A 135 -2.75 1.50 -2.28
CA ALA A 135 -3.82 2.48 -2.08
C ALA A 135 -3.29 3.92 -2.03
N LEU A 136 -2.31 4.19 -1.16
CA LEU A 136 -1.89 5.57 -0.90
C LEU A 136 -0.99 6.13 -2.02
N LYS A 137 0.01 5.36 -2.48
CA LYS A 137 0.97 5.81 -3.50
C LYS A 137 0.35 5.92 -4.90
N SER A 138 -0.60 5.04 -5.23
CA SER A 138 -1.38 5.17 -6.48
C SER A 138 -2.37 6.34 -6.44
N GLY A 139 -2.58 6.96 -5.28
CA GLY A 139 -3.55 8.03 -5.10
C GLY A 139 -5.00 7.55 -5.14
N GLY A 140 -5.27 6.35 -4.64
CA GLY A 140 -6.62 5.79 -4.47
C GLY A 140 -7.15 4.96 -5.63
N GLU A 141 -6.30 4.61 -6.61
CA GLU A 141 -6.68 3.70 -7.72
C GLU A 141 -7.07 2.32 -7.20
N TYR A 142 -6.42 1.89 -6.12
CA TYR A 142 -6.74 0.65 -5.42
C TYR A 142 -7.29 0.93 -4.03
N THR A 143 -8.15 0.05 -3.53
CA THR A 143 -8.60 0.06 -2.14
C THR A 143 -8.57 -1.34 -1.57
N LEU A 144 -7.95 -1.50 -0.41
CA LEU A 144 -7.78 -2.79 0.23
C LEU A 144 -8.88 -3.01 1.27
N HIS A 145 -9.58 -4.13 1.16
CA HIS A 145 -10.62 -4.55 2.09
C HIS A 145 -10.31 -5.93 2.68
N PHE A 146 -10.51 -6.08 3.98
CA PHE A 146 -10.45 -7.39 4.64
C PHE A 146 -11.83 -8.05 4.65
N LEU A 147 -11.91 -9.24 4.07
CA LEU A 147 -13.09 -10.09 4.18
C LEU A 147 -12.83 -11.15 5.25
N LEU A 148 -13.51 -11.06 6.39
CA LEU A 148 -13.36 -12.01 7.50
C LEU A 148 -14.38 -13.16 7.36
N HIS A 149 -13.87 -14.37 7.18
CA HIS A 149 -14.69 -15.58 7.19
C HIS A 149 -14.77 -16.16 8.61
N VAL A 150 -15.99 -16.25 9.14
CA VAL A 150 -16.27 -16.97 10.38
C VAL A 150 -16.30 -18.47 10.09
N LYS A 151 -15.34 -19.21 10.66
CA LYS A 151 -15.39 -20.67 10.65
C LYS A 151 -16.42 -21.11 11.70
N ASN A 152 -17.45 -21.82 11.26
CA ASN A 152 -18.35 -22.56 12.14
C ASN A 152 -17.74 -23.92 12.51
#